data_AF-A0A537C1C9-F1
#
_entry.id   AF-A0A537C1C9-F1
#
_cell.length_a   1.000
_cell.length_b   1.000
_cell.length_c   1.000
_cell.angle_alpha   90.00
_cell.angle_beta   90.00
_cell.angle_gamma   90.00
#
_symmetry.space_group_name_H-M   'P 1'
#
loop_
_entity.id
_entity.type
_entity.pdbx_description
1 polymer ?
#
loop_
_entity_poly.entity_id
_entity_poly.type
_entity_poly.pdbx_seq_one_letter_code
_entity_poly.pdbx_strand_id
1 'polypeptide(L)'
;MKALRVGLLVSSTFSSKYVHELALWGKERADINISHLIVHARPRDSNLGRVRNVLLEQGPYVLLSKILFRLIVFVERLLLKRTLHSDHYEVFDLRKLVDEILIINPIVSKSGMVYRFSAEDIEKIKALDFDVLIRFGSGIMRGDILRACRFGIISFHHGDNRINRGGPAGFWECYYEWPQTGFIIQRLTEELDAGDVLVRGSYATRYYYSLNQAHLYKKSNTHLKNLLVRIASTRELPPVESAPNPYSNTLFRAPNAIQSVVYGLKVLSRISIKVIARILMLRKRWGISLVSCKWDRSVLWRSTEVKPPRGRFWADPFLHSYDGRTFCFVEDFVYKTSRAHITALEIAGTKAIELGTAVKEPFHMSFPFLFQYQGALYMCPEARESGQIRIYRCADFPLKWELRTVIMEDVRAADTMLFERGGKWWMLTNLDESGAEDHCSELYLFSSDSPLGTNWTPHPQNPVRNDAYGGRNAGLIVDGEKLFRLAQRQGFDQYGQGLLVYEVKTISESLFVEELVSKIDPSFRRGLRGTHHLSTDGKTTAIDHEYYSLFL
;
A
#
# COMPACT_ATOMS: atom_id res chain seq x y z
N MET A 1 -14.57 -16.86 -23.46
CA MET A 1 -14.21 -15.55 -24.05
C MET A 1 -12.82 -15.65 -24.69
N LYS A 2 -12.53 -14.93 -25.78
CA LYS A 2 -11.16 -14.84 -26.33
C LYS A 2 -10.21 -14.31 -25.24
N ALA A 3 -8.92 -14.66 -25.25
CA ALA A 3 -7.93 -14.06 -24.35
C ALA A 3 -7.68 -12.59 -24.73
N LEU A 4 -7.25 -11.76 -23.77
CA LEU A 4 -6.79 -10.39 -24.01
C LEU A 4 -5.40 -10.44 -24.64
N ARG A 5 -5.24 -9.89 -25.84
CA ARG A 5 -3.95 -9.88 -26.56
C ARG A 5 -3.12 -8.68 -26.13
N VAL A 6 -2.00 -8.94 -25.45
CA VAL A 6 -1.14 -7.92 -24.86
C VAL A 6 0.24 -7.94 -25.52
N GLY A 7 0.72 -6.77 -25.97
CA GLY A 7 2.09 -6.58 -26.43
C GLY A 7 2.93 -5.82 -25.41
N LEU A 8 4.20 -6.20 -25.22
CA LEU A 8 5.13 -5.48 -24.34
C LEU A 8 6.06 -4.58 -25.15
N LEU A 9 5.88 -3.27 -25.03
CA LEU A 9 6.76 -2.29 -25.67
C LEU A 9 7.97 -2.03 -24.77
N VAL A 10 9.14 -2.51 -25.19
CA VAL A 10 10.38 -2.53 -24.40
C VAL A 10 11.55 -1.88 -25.13
N SER A 11 12.52 -1.32 -24.39
CA SER A 11 13.73 -0.74 -24.99
C SER A 11 14.83 -1.77 -25.32
N SER A 12 14.69 -3.01 -24.84
CA SER A 12 15.63 -4.12 -25.02
C SER A 12 14.93 -5.44 -24.71
N THR A 13 15.47 -6.55 -25.19
CA THR A 13 15.03 -7.91 -24.81
C THR A 13 15.38 -8.26 -23.35
N PHE A 14 16.21 -7.43 -22.71
CA PHE A 14 16.56 -7.51 -21.30
C PHE A 14 15.84 -6.41 -20.53
N SER A 15 15.12 -6.75 -19.46
CA SER A 15 14.31 -5.80 -18.69
C SER A 15 14.38 -6.05 -17.19
N SER A 16 13.77 -5.16 -16.41
CA SER A 16 13.70 -5.29 -14.96
C SER A 16 12.90 -6.53 -14.55
N LYS A 17 13.12 -6.98 -13.31
CA LYS A 17 12.35 -8.09 -12.74
C LYS A 17 10.84 -7.91 -12.85
N TYR A 18 10.34 -6.68 -12.74
CA TYR A 18 8.90 -6.40 -12.75
C TYR A 18 8.25 -6.70 -14.10
N VAL A 19 8.97 -6.43 -15.20
CA VAL A 19 8.53 -6.78 -16.56
C VAL A 19 8.60 -8.28 -16.76
N HIS A 20 9.66 -8.91 -16.27
CA HIS A 20 9.81 -10.37 -16.31
C HIS A 20 8.70 -11.08 -15.52
N GLU A 21 8.41 -10.65 -14.30
CA GLU A 21 7.33 -11.16 -13.46
C GLU A 21 5.95 -10.93 -14.09
N LEU A 22 5.75 -9.82 -14.81
CA LEU A 22 4.51 -9.59 -15.56
C LEU A 22 4.38 -10.54 -16.74
N ALA A 23 5.46 -10.73 -17.51
CA ALA A 23 5.49 -11.64 -18.65
C ALA A 23 5.25 -13.10 -18.20
N LEU A 24 5.92 -13.54 -17.13
CA LEU A 24 5.73 -14.87 -16.54
C LEU A 24 4.29 -15.07 -16.06
N TRP A 25 3.77 -14.11 -15.28
CA TRP A 25 2.39 -14.14 -14.82
C TRP A 25 1.36 -14.22 -15.97
N GLY A 26 1.58 -13.45 -17.04
CA GLY A 26 0.67 -13.49 -18.19
C GLY A 26 0.73 -14.81 -18.95
N LYS A 27 1.89 -15.48 -18.99
CA LYS A 27 2.07 -16.80 -19.62
C LYS A 27 1.32 -17.91 -18.89
N GLU A 28 1.15 -17.78 -17.57
CA GLU A 28 0.46 -18.76 -16.73
C GLU A 28 -1.08 -18.62 -16.78
N ARG A 29 -1.62 -17.67 -17.55
CA ARG A 29 -3.06 -17.38 -17.61
C ARG A 29 -3.70 -17.79 -18.94
N ALA A 30 -4.96 -18.21 -18.86
CA ALA A 30 -5.75 -18.57 -20.05
C ALA A 30 -6.51 -17.38 -20.66
N ASP A 31 -6.78 -16.34 -19.86
CA ASP A 31 -7.56 -15.16 -20.26
C ASP A 31 -6.69 -13.98 -20.73
N ILE A 32 -5.37 -14.09 -20.62
CA ILE A 32 -4.39 -13.09 -21.06
C ILE A 32 -3.34 -13.78 -21.93
N ASN A 33 -2.98 -13.16 -23.06
CA ASN A 33 -1.95 -13.64 -23.96
C ASN A 33 -0.91 -12.55 -24.20
N ILE A 34 0.25 -12.68 -23.55
CA ILE A 34 1.45 -11.87 -23.79
C ILE A 34 2.34 -12.58 -24.82
N SER A 35 2.17 -12.25 -26.10
CA SER A 35 2.81 -13.01 -27.20
C SER A 35 4.02 -12.34 -27.82
N HIS A 36 4.15 -11.00 -27.71
CA HIS A 36 5.18 -10.27 -28.43
C HIS A 36 5.93 -9.25 -27.57
N LEU A 37 7.25 -9.20 -27.79
CA LEU A 37 8.10 -8.08 -27.41
C LEU A 37 8.21 -7.12 -28.58
N ILE A 38 7.73 -5.89 -28.41
CA ILE A 38 7.94 -4.81 -29.37
C ILE A 38 9.16 -4.03 -28.91
N VAL A 39 10.31 -4.30 -29.51
CA VAL A 39 11.59 -3.74 -29.11
C VAL A 39 11.87 -2.47 -29.91
N HIS A 40 11.98 -1.35 -29.20
CA HIS A 40 12.43 -0.08 -29.78
C HIS A 40 13.78 0.31 -29.16
N ALA A 41 14.87 -0.06 -29.84
CA ALA A 41 16.21 0.22 -29.32
C ALA A 41 16.42 1.73 -29.18
N ARG A 42 17.06 2.16 -28.09
CA ARG A 42 17.57 3.54 -28.02
C ARG A 42 18.66 3.71 -29.08
N PRO A 43 18.71 4.83 -29.81
CA PRO A 43 19.87 5.16 -30.64
C PRO A 43 21.14 5.05 -29.79
N ARG A 44 22.11 4.23 -30.23
CA ARG A 44 23.38 4.02 -29.53
C ARG A 44 24.29 5.24 -29.75
N ASP A 45 24.51 6.03 -28.69
CA ASP A 45 25.76 6.77 -28.55
C ASP A 45 26.78 5.87 -27.83
N SER A 46 28.01 5.79 -28.36
CA SER A 46 29.10 5.06 -27.73
C SER A 46 29.38 5.59 -26.31
N ASN A 47 29.74 4.72 -25.35
CA ASN A 47 29.97 5.13 -23.96
C ASN A 47 31.01 6.26 -23.81
N LEU A 48 32.05 6.26 -24.65
CA LEU A 48 33.06 7.32 -24.74
C LEU A 48 32.50 8.63 -25.34
N GLY A 49 31.69 8.54 -26.41
CA GLY A 49 30.99 9.70 -26.98
C GLY A 49 30.01 10.32 -25.99
N ARG A 50 29.35 9.51 -25.17
CA ARG A 50 28.38 9.95 -24.15
C ARG A 50 29.01 10.73 -23.01
N VAL A 51 30.19 10.30 -22.52
CA VAL A 51 30.94 11.02 -21.49
C VAL A 51 31.48 12.32 -22.07
N ARG A 52 32.04 12.29 -23.28
CA ARG A 52 32.57 13.47 -23.97
C ARG A 52 31.48 14.51 -24.25
N ASN A 53 30.32 14.10 -24.76
CA ASN A 53 29.19 14.99 -25.04
C ASN A 53 28.60 15.58 -23.75
N VAL A 54 28.48 14.80 -22.67
CA VAL A 54 28.04 15.35 -21.37
C VAL A 54 29.04 16.37 -20.83
N LEU A 55 30.35 16.14 -20.97
CA LEU A 55 31.38 17.09 -20.53
C LEU A 55 31.37 18.38 -21.36
N LEU A 56 31.29 18.26 -22.69
CA LEU A 56 31.36 19.38 -23.63
C LEU A 56 30.06 20.19 -23.68
N GLU A 57 28.90 19.55 -23.57
CA GLU A 57 27.58 20.21 -23.72
C GLU A 57 26.91 20.58 -22.40
N GLN A 58 27.18 19.85 -21.31
CA GLN A 58 26.48 20.01 -20.02
C GLN A 58 27.41 20.35 -18.85
N GLY A 59 28.72 20.33 -19.06
CA GLY A 59 29.74 20.71 -18.08
C GLY A 59 30.07 19.64 -17.02
N PRO A 60 31.20 19.82 -16.29
CA PRO A 60 31.72 18.84 -15.34
C PRO A 60 30.79 18.59 -14.13
N TYR A 61 29.98 19.59 -13.76
CA TYR A 61 29.06 19.49 -12.63
C TYR A 61 27.95 18.44 -12.85
N VAL A 62 27.47 18.28 -14.09
CA VAL A 62 26.46 17.27 -14.42
C VAL A 62 27.05 15.87 -14.37
N LEU A 63 28.32 15.71 -14.77
CA LEU A 63 29.03 14.44 -14.62
C LEU A 63 29.20 14.07 -13.15
N LEU A 64 29.65 15.01 -12.31
CA LEU A 64 29.78 14.79 -10.87
C LEU A 64 28.44 14.39 -10.23
N SER A 65 27.35 15.07 -10.59
CA SER A 65 25.99 14.74 -10.11
C SER A 65 25.61 13.29 -10.46
N LYS A 66 25.89 12.83 -11.69
CA LYS A 66 25.65 11.44 -12.11
C LYS A 66 26.52 10.44 -11.34
N ILE A 67 27.78 10.76 -11.07
CA ILE A 67 28.70 9.90 -10.31
C ILE A 67 28.22 9.75 -8.86
N LEU A 68 27.90 10.86 -8.19
CA LEU A 68 27.42 10.84 -6.80
C LEU A 68 26.11 10.07 -6.67
N PHE A 69 25.16 10.29 -7.57
CA PHE A 69 23.90 9.54 -7.54
C PHE A 69 24.10 8.03 -7.80
N ARG A 70 25.02 7.65 -8.69
CA ARG A 70 25.39 6.23 -8.89
C ARG A 70 26.03 5.63 -7.65
N LEU A 71 26.86 6.37 -6.92
CA LEU A 71 27.45 5.92 -5.67
C LEU A 71 26.37 5.66 -4.61
N ILE A 72 25.38 6.55 -4.50
CA ILE A 72 24.22 6.35 -3.62
C ILE A 72 23.50 5.05 -3.96
N VAL A 73 23.14 4.86 -5.25
CA VAL A 73 22.46 3.64 -5.71
C VAL A 73 23.31 2.39 -5.46
N PHE A 74 24.64 2.47 -5.64
CA PHE A 74 25.54 1.36 -5.36
C PHE A 74 25.51 0.96 -3.88
N VAL A 75 25.62 1.93 -2.96
CA VAL A 75 25.55 1.68 -1.52
C VAL A 75 24.18 1.12 -1.12
N GLU A 76 23.10 1.72 -1.60
CA GLU A 76 21.75 1.27 -1.28
C GLU A 76 21.42 -0.11 -1.88
N ARG A 77 22.00 -0.48 -3.03
CA ARG A 77 21.91 -1.86 -3.55
C ARG A 77 22.51 -2.88 -2.58
N LEU A 78 23.57 -2.53 -1.85
CA LEU A 78 24.12 -3.40 -0.80
C LEU A 78 23.16 -3.53 0.39
N LEU A 79 22.46 -2.45 0.75
CA LEU A 79 21.43 -2.48 1.81
C LEU A 79 20.22 -3.33 1.39
N LEU A 80 19.82 -3.27 0.11
CA LEU A 80 18.69 -4.02 -0.42
C LEU A 80 18.86 -5.54 -0.32
N LYS A 81 20.09 -6.06 -0.33
CA LYS A 81 20.39 -7.50 -0.21
C LYS A 81 19.80 -8.16 1.04
N ARG A 82 19.48 -7.36 2.06
CA ARG A 82 18.88 -7.80 3.34
C ARG A 82 17.35 -7.64 3.38
N THR A 83 16.73 -7.37 2.25
CA THR A 83 15.29 -7.14 2.12
C THR A 83 14.69 -8.11 1.09
N LEU A 84 13.36 -8.19 1.02
CA LEU A 84 12.62 -8.94 -0.01
C LEU A 84 12.79 -8.39 -1.45
N HIS A 85 13.57 -7.32 -1.61
CA HIS A 85 13.83 -6.63 -2.88
C HIS A 85 15.30 -6.71 -3.30
N SER A 86 16.01 -7.78 -2.89
CA SER A 86 17.44 -7.97 -3.16
C SER A 86 17.81 -7.98 -4.65
N ASP A 87 16.85 -8.31 -5.50
CA ASP A 87 16.93 -8.43 -6.96
C ASP A 87 16.40 -7.20 -7.72
N HIS A 88 16.06 -6.10 -7.03
CA HIS A 88 15.43 -4.91 -7.63
C HIS A 88 16.18 -4.35 -8.84
N TYR A 89 17.51 -4.37 -8.81
CA TYR A 89 18.39 -3.87 -9.88
C TYR A 89 18.87 -4.94 -10.84
N GLU A 90 18.42 -6.19 -10.69
CA GLU A 90 18.76 -7.26 -11.62
C GLU A 90 17.97 -7.13 -12.93
N VAL A 91 18.56 -7.64 -13.99
CA VAL A 91 18.02 -7.58 -15.35
C VAL A 91 17.83 -9.00 -15.86
N PHE A 92 16.68 -9.25 -16.47
CA PHE A 92 16.23 -10.57 -16.88
C PHE A 92 15.99 -10.62 -18.38
N ASP A 93 16.27 -11.77 -18.98
CA ASP A 93 16.07 -12.03 -20.41
C ASP A 93 14.61 -12.41 -20.68
N LEU A 94 13.88 -11.58 -21.41
CA LEU A 94 12.47 -11.79 -21.74
C LEU A 94 12.26 -12.79 -22.89
N ARG A 95 13.31 -13.12 -23.66
CA ARG A 95 13.22 -14.02 -24.83
C ARG A 95 12.84 -15.46 -24.45
N LYS A 96 13.01 -15.82 -23.18
CA LYS A 96 12.62 -17.12 -22.64
C LYS A 96 11.12 -17.20 -22.31
N LEU A 97 10.46 -16.06 -22.20
CA LEU A 97 9.07 -15.96 -21.75
C LEU A 97 8.10 -15.59 -22.87
N VAL A 98 8.58 -14.90 -23.90
CA VAL A 98 7.75 -14.37 -24.99
C VAL A 98 8.25 -14.91 -26.32
N ASP A 99 7.33 -15.43 -27.12
CA ASP A 99 7.64 -16.24 -28.29
C ASP A 99 8.13 -15.41 -29.49
N GLU A 100 7.58 -14.21 -29.67
CA GLU A 100 7.81 -13.39 -30.85
C GLU A 100 8.44 -12.03 -30.51
N ILE A 101 9.29 -11.52 -31.42
CA ILE A 101 9.98 -10.23 -31.25
C ILE A 101 9.80 -9.39 -32.51
N LEU A 102 9.15 -8.23 -32.35
CA LEU A 102 9.06 -7.21 -33.38
C LEU A 102 10.02 -6.07 -33.05
N ILE A 103 10.96 -5.78 -33.95
CA ILE A 103 11.86 -4.63 -33.81
C ILE A 103 11.28 -3.45 -34.60
N ILE A 104 11.15 -2.31 -33.94
CA ILE A 104 10.72 -1.04 -34.55
C ILE A 104 11.76 0.05 -34.28
N ASN A 105 11.83 1.04 -35.18
CA ASN A 105 12.86 2.08 -35.11
C ASN A 105 12.23 3.44 -34.75
N PRO A 106 12.53 4.00 -33.57
CA PRO A 106 11.97 5.29 -33.19
C PRO A 106 12.62 6.43 -33.97
N ILE A 107 11.78 7.29 -34.55
CA ILE A 107 12.15 8.61 -35.06
C ILE A 107 12.18 9.56 -33.85
N VAL A 108 13.38 9.77 -33.30
CA VAL A 108 13.58 10.54 -32.07
C VAL A 108 13.71 12.04 -32.37
N SER A 109 13.03 12.88 -31.59
CA SER A 109 13.12 14.34 -31.69
C SER A 109 14.53 14.86 -31.41
N LYS A 110 14.84 16.09 -31.84
CA LYS A 110 16.11 16.77 -31.53
C LYS A 110 16.44 16.82 -30.03
N SER A 111 15.42 16.89 -29.18
CA SER A 111 15.58 16.86 -27.71
C SER A 111 15.95 15.47 -27.16
N GLY A 112 15.91 14.42 -27.96
CA GLY A 112 16.15 13.04 -27.52
C GLY A 112 15.00 12.41 -26.73
N MET A 113 13.91 13.15 -26.49
CA MET A 113 12.85 12.76 -25.57
C MET A 113 11.59 12.22 -26.27
N VAL A 114 11.19 12.77 -27.42
CA VAL A 114 9.92 12.43 -28.07
C VAL A 114 10.15 11.39 -29.17
N TYR A 115 9.37 10.31 -29.13
CA TYR A 115 9.53 9.15 -29.99
C TYR A 115 8.28 9.05 -30.87
N ARG A 116 8.50 9.05 -32.19
CA ARG A 116 7.50 8.73 -33.21
C ARG A 116 7.97 7.51 -33.98
N PHE A 117 7.08 6.90 -34.76
CA PHE A 117 7.41 5.73 -35.57
C PHE A 117 6.93 5.94 -37.00
N SER A 118 7.57 5.27 -37.96
CA SER A 118 7.18 5.33 -39.38
C SER A 118 5.82 4.69 -39.59
N ALA A 119 5.09 5.09 -40.64
CA ALA A 119 3.83 4.47 -41.00
C ALA A 119 3.97 2.94 -41.18
N GLU A 120 5.08 2.49 -41.78
CA GLU A 120 5.38 1.06 -41.94
C GLU A 120 5.46 0.32 -40.60
N ASP A 121 6.18 0.87 -39.60
CA ASP A 121 6.29 0.24 -38.28
C ASP A 121 4.96 0.26 -37.54
N ILE A 122 4.14 1.30 -37.73
CA ILE A 122 2.77 1.36 -37.19
C ILE A 122 1.88 0.28 -37.79
N GLU A 123 1.93 0.07 -39.12
CA GLU A 123 1.14 -0.97 -39.78
C GLU A 123 1.58 -2.38 -39.36
N LYS A 124 2.89 -2.61 -39.13
CA LYS A 124 3.38 -3.87 -38.53
C LYS A 124 2.75 -4.13 -37.16
N ILE A 125 2.65 -3.10 -36.31
CA ILE A 125 2.03 -3.23 -34.98
C ILE A 125 0.52 -3.50 -35.10
N LYS A 126 -0.18 -2.77 -35.97
CA LYS A 126 -1.63 -2.96 -36.19
C LYS A 126 -1.95 -4.35 -36.73
N ALA A 127 -1.13 -4.87 -37.64
CA ALA A 127 -1.31 -6.20 -38.23
C ALA A 127 -1.26 -7.33 -37.19
N LEU A 128 -0.59 -7.12 -36.05
CA LEU A 128 -0.54 -8.08 -34.95
C LEU A 128 -1.84 -8.11 -34.11
N ASP A 129 -2.75 -7.14 -34.28
CA ASP A 129 -4.09 -7.12 -33.65
C ASP A 129 -4.02 -7.29 -32.12
N PHE A 130 -3.22 -6.44 -31.46
CA PHE A 130 -3.21 -6.35 -29.99
C PHE A 130 -4.43 -5.60 -29.47
N ASP A 131 -5.00 -6.09 -28.37
CA ASP A 131 -6.01 -5.37 -27.61
C ASP A 131 -5.36 -4.17 -26.90
N VAL A 132 -4.16 -4.35 -26.33
CA VAL A 132 -3.44 -3.34 -25.54
C VAL A 132 -1.93 -3.50 -25.62
N LEU A 133 -1.19 -2.39 -25.58
CA LEU A 133 0.26 -2.38 -25.39
C LEU A 133 0.63 -1.88 -23.99
N ILE A 134 1.58 -2.56 -23.34
CA ILE A 134 2.14 -2.11 -22.07
C ILE A 134 3.54 -1.54 -22.31
N ARG A 135 3.72 -0.27 -21.96
CA ARG A 135 4.97 0.44 -22.19
C ARG A 135 5.92 0.33 -21.00
N PHE A 136 7.08 -0.27 -21.27
CA PHE A 136 8.21 -0.40 -20.36
C PHE A 136 9.47 0.16 -21.02
N GLY A 137 9.81 1.41 -20.72
CA GLY A 137 10.99 2.00 -21.31
C GLY A 137 11.01 3.51 -21.22
N SER A 138 11.89 4.10 -22.00
CA SER A 138 12.04 5.56 -22.10
C SER A 138 11.40 6.12 -23.36
N GLY A 139 11.35 7.44 -23.43
CA GLY A 139 10.82 8.15 -24.60
C GLY A 139 9.34 8.46 -24.41
N ILE A 140 8.98 9.68 -24.76
CA ILE A 140 7.61 10.19 -24.76
C ILE A 140 7.01 9.78 -26.11
N MET A 141 6.11 8.80 -26.09
CA MET A 141 5.46 8.30 -27.31
C MET A 141 4.45 9.33 -27.82
N ARG A 142 4.47 9.60 -29.13
CA ARG A 142 3.50 10.48 -29.81
C ARG A 142 3.15 9.94 -31.19
N GLY A 143 2.02 10.41 -31.72
CA GLY A 143 1.52 10.05 -33.04
C GLY A 143 0.77 8.73 -33.06
N ASP A 144 0.68 8.14 -34.24
CA ASP A 144 -0.27 7.06 -34.55
C ASP A 144 -0.10 5.78 -33.72
N ILE A 145 1.07 5.57 -33.10
CA ILE A 145 1.28 4.44 -32.18
C ILE A 145 0.30 4.44 -31.01
N LEU A 146 -0.11 5.63 -30.54
CA LEU A 146 -1.07 5.77 -29.43
C LEU A 146 -2.45 5.21 -29.77
N ARG A 147 -2.76 5.08 -31.07
CA ARG A 147 -4.03 4.58 -31.61
C ARG A 147 -3.88 3.23 -32.34
N ALA A 148 -2.72 2.58 -32.22
CA ALA A 148 -2.45 1.33 -32.92
C ALA A 148 -3.23 0.13 -32.37
N CYS A 149 -3.83 0.24 -31.18
CA CYS A 149 -4.52 -0.85 -30.48
C CYS A 149 -5.83 -0.36 -29.86
N ARG A 150 -6.79 -1.29 -29.68
CA ARG A 150 -8.16 -0.99 -29.19
C ARG A 150 -8.18 -0.20 -27.87
N PHE A 151 -7.41 -0.65 -26.88
CA PHE A 151 -7.29 0.02 -25.58
C PHE A 151 -6.08 0.97 -25.49
N GLY A 152 -5.37 1.16 -26.59
CA GLY A 152 -4.19 2.02 -26.69
C GLY A 152 -2.98 1.47 -25.95
N ILE A 153 -2.15 2.39 -25.45
CA ILE A 153 -0.92 2.09 -24.71
C ILE A 153 -1.12 2.42 -23.24
N ILE A 154 -0.95 1.44 -22.36
CA ILE A 154 -0.95 1.62 -20.91
C ILE A 154 0.49 1.78 -20.42
N SER A 155 0.73 2.77 -19.55
CA SER A 155 2.04 3.04 -18.95
C SER A 155 1.89 3.39 -17.47
N PHE A 156 2.92 3.10 -16.71
CA PHE A 156 3.11 3.68 -15.38
C PHE A 156 3.53 5.13 -15.47
N HIS A 157 3.11 5.91 -14.48
CA HIS A 157 3.85 7.07 -13.97
C HIS A 157 4.05 6.86 -12.47
N HIS A 158 5.30 6.70 -12.06
CA HIS A 158 5.68 6.41 -10.67
C HIS A 158 5.89 7.70 -9.88
N GLY A 159 4.76 8.35 -9.61
CA GLY A 159 4.56 9.51 -8.76
C GLY A 159 3.06 9.82 -8.73
N ASP A 160 2.62 10.71 -7.84
CA ASP A 160 1.28 11.26 -7.98
C ASP A 160 1.34 12.43 -8.97
N ASN A 161 0.76 12.28 -10.17
CA ASN A 161 0.79 13.32 -11.20
C ASN A 161 0.08 14.64 -10.82
N ARG A 162 -0.61 14.69 -9.69
CA ARG A 162 -1.18 15.90 -9.04
C ARG A 162 -0.14 16.61 -8.16
N ILE A 163 0.80 15.87 -7.57
CA ILE A 163 1.76 16.38 -6.56
C ILE A 163 3.18 16.46 -7.14
N ASN A 164 3.67 15.39 -7.77
CA ASN A 164 5.02 15.29 -8.29
C ASN A 164 5.09 14.59 -9.66
N ARG A 165 5.63 15.32 -10.63
CA ARG A 165 5.98 14.84 -11.97
C ARG A 165 7.49 14.80 -12.16
N GLY A 166 7.95 13.96 -13.09
CA GLY A 166 9.37 13.78 -13.40
C GLY A 166 9.99 12.56 -12.72
N GLY A 167 11.23 12.68 -12.25
CA GLY A 167 11.94 11.55 -11.63
C GLY A 167 13.15 11.97 -10.80
N PRO A 168 13.92 11.02 -10.23
CA PRO A 168 13.70 9.57 -10.26
C PRO A 168 12.49 9.14 -9.41
N ALA A 169 11.80 8.09 -9.85
CA ALA A 169 10.61 7.56 -9.16
C ALA A 169 10.90 7.19 -7.69
N GLY A 170 10.24 7.85 -6.74
CA GLY A 170 10.38 7.59 -5.31
C GLY A 170 11.59 8.23 -4.63
N PHE A 171 12.43 9.00 -5.34
CA PHE A 171 13.61 9.65 -4.75
C PHE A 171 13.24 10.87 -3.92
N TRP A 172 12.41 11.75 -4.49
CA TRP A 172 12.12 13.05 -3.91
C TRP A 172 11.27 12.94 -2.66
N GLU A 173 10.40 11.93 -2.61
CA GLU A 173 9.63 11.54 -1.43
C GLU A 173 10.56 11.16 -0.28
N CYS A 174 11.62 10.38 -0.53
CA CYS A 174 12.63 10.07 0.48
C CYS A 174 13.52 11.27 0.85
N TYR A 175 13.79 12.15 -0.12
CA TYR A 175 14.61 13.36 0.09
C TYR A 175 13.90 14.38 0.97
N TYR A 176 12.62 14.65 0.69
CA TYR A 176 11.79 15.59 1.43
C TYR A 176 11.05 14.97 2.62
N GLU A 177 11.17 13.65 2.82
CA GLU A 177 10.49 12.92 3.90
C GLU A 177 8.96 13.01 3.80
N TRP A 178 8.45 12.98 2.58
CA TRP A 178 7.01 12.90 2.36
C TRP A 178 6.48 11.56 2.88
N PRO A 179 5.33 11.54 3.56
CA PRO A 179 4.82 10.32 4.18
C PRO A 179 4.43 9.26 3.17
N GLN A 180 4.16 9.64 1.92
CA GLN A 180 3.63 8.75 0.89
C GLN A 180 4.35 8.90 -0.44
N THR A 181 4.43 7.78 -1.16
CA THR A 181 4.91 7.70 -2.53
C THR A 181 3.78 7.18 -3.42
N GLY A 182 3.38 8.00 -4.39
CA GLY A 182 2.26 7.71 -5.28
C GLY A 182 2.66 6.99 -6.56
N PHE A 183 1.66 6.42 -7.24
CA PHE A 183 1.76 5.99 -8.63
C PHE A 183 0.41 6.17 -9.34
N ILE A 184 0.48 6.25 -10.66
CA ILE A 184 -0.68 6.06 -11.52
C ILE A 184 -0.37 5.04 -12.62
N ILE A 185 -1.42 4.38 -13.10
CA ILE A 185 -1.43 3.63 -14.35
C ILE A 185 -2.38 4.38 -15.27
N GLN A 186 -1.88 4.76 -16.45
CA GLN A 186 -2.61 5.61 -17.38
C GLN A 186 -2.59 5.04 -18.79
N ARG A 187 -3.65 5.32 -19.56
CA ARG A 187 -3.60 5.22 -21.02
C ARG A 187 -2.94 6.48 -21.57
N LEU A 188 -1.93 6.31 -22.42
CA LEU A 188 -1.18 7.43 -22.98
C LEU A 188 -2.02 8.21 -24.00
N THR A 189 -1.94 9.54 -23.95
CA THR A 189 -2.52 10.47 -24.92
C THR A 189 -1.40 11.28 -25.58
N GLU A 190 -1.74 12.16 -26.53
CA GLU A 190 -0.74 13.04 -27.18
C GLU A 190 -0.08 14.03 -26.20
N GLU A 191 -0.80 14.35 -25.11
CA GLU A 191 -0.35 15.28 -24.11
C GLU A 191 0.49 14.57 -23.03
N LEU A 192 1.67 15.14 -22.75
CA LEU A 192 2.60 14.57 -21.78
C LEU A 192 2.06 14.75 -20.36
N ASP A 193 2.09 13.67 -19.56
CA ASP A 193 1.64 13.65 -18.17
C ASP A 193 0.14 14.01 -17.98
N ALA A 194 -0.64 13.93 -19.06
CA ALA A 194 -2.09 14.11 -19.11
C ALA A 194 -2.77 12.89 -19.77
N GLY A 195 -2.22 11.70 -19.51
CA GLY A 195 -2.86 10.45 -19.90
C GLY A 195 -4.14 10.20 -19.08
N ASP A 196 -4.99 9.32 -19.59
CA ASP A 196 -6.21 8.93 -18.91
C ASP A 196 -5.84 8.06 -17.70
N VAL A 197 -6.00 8.57 -16.49
CA VAL A 197 -5.67 7.83 -15.26
C VAL A 197 -6.70 6.71 -15.05
N LEU A 198 -6.22 5.47 -15.12
CA LEU A 198 -7.03 4.25 -14.97
C LEU A 198 -6.94 3.67 -13.56
N VAL A 199 -5.77 3.82 -12.91
CA VAL A 199 -5.53 3.40 -11.53
C VAL A 199 -4.64 4.44 -10.85
N ARG A 200 -4.94 4.71 -9.58
CA ARG A 200 -4.13 5.55 -8.70
C ARG A 200 -3.92 4.82 -7.38
N GLY A 201 -2.74 4.97 -6.80
CA GLY A 201 -2.56 4.58 -5.42
C GLY A 201 -1.31 5.18 -4.78
N SER A 202 -1.17 4.96 -3.48
CA SER A 202 -0.04 5.45 -2.70
C SER A 202 0.38 4.47 -1.60
N TYR A 203 1.67 4.46 -1.30
CA TYR A 203 2.26 3.64 -0.23
C TYR A 203 3.05 4.49 0.73
N ALA A 204 3.21 4.01 1.97
CA ALA A 204 4.05 4.67 2.96
C ALA A 204 5.50 4.73 2.45
N THR A 205 6.06 5.94 2.40
CA THR A 205 7.42 6.14 1.89
C THR A 205 8.42 5.42 2.77
N ARG A 206 9.31 4.64 2.14
CA ARG A 206 10.38 3.92 2.83
C ARG A 206 11.57 4.82 3.12
N TYR A 207 12.36 4.46 4.14
CA TYR A 207 13.40 5.35 4.69
C TYR A 207 14.60 5.64 3.78
N TYR A 208 14.78 4.90 2.68
CA TYR A 208 15.78 5.15 1.65
C TYR A 208 15.27 4.81 0.24
N TYR A 209 15.91 5.37 -0.77
CA TYR A 209 15.37 5.55 -2.11
C TYR A 209 15.19 4.22 -2.84
N SER A 210 16.22 3.38 -2.84
CA SER A 210 16.18 2.11 -3.57
C SER A 210 15.13 1.15 -2.99
N LEU A 211 14.93 1.14 -1.67
CA LEU A 211 13.84 0.38 -1.03
C LEU A 211 12.48 0.98 -1.36
N ASN A 212 12.35 2.29 -1.35
CA ASN A 212 11.11 2.97 -1.70
C ASN A 212 10.69 2.69 -3.14
N GLN A 213 11.63 2.80 -4.08
CA GLN A 213 11.42 2.49 -5.49
C GLN A 213 11.07 1.01 -5.70
N ALA A 214 11.78 0.10 -5.02
CA ALA A 214 11.51 -1.31 -5.15
C ALA A 214 10.12 -1.72 -4.64
N HIS A 215 9.70 -1.13 -3.51
CA HIS A 215 8.36 -1.29 -2.95
C HIS A 215 7.30 -0.76 -3.92
N LEU A 216 7.47 0.47 -4.40
CA LEU A 216 6.58 1.13 -5.34
C LEU A 216 6.38 0.32 -6.63
N TYR A 217 7.47 -0.20 -7.21
CA TYR A 217 7.41 -0.97 -8.45
C TYR A 217 6.72 -2.32 -8.23
N LYS A 218 6.99 -3.00 -7.11
CA LYS A 218 6.34 -4.28 -6.78
C LYS A 218 4.83 -4.11 -6.62
N LYS A 219 4.41 -3.12 -5.84
CA LYS A 219 2.99 -2.86 -5.58
C LYS A 219 2.26 -2.36 -6.83
N SER A 220 2.80 -1.37 -7.54
CA SER A 220 2.17 -0.85 -8.77
C SER A 220 2.05 -1.91 -9.87
N ASN A 221 3.02 -2.82 -10.00
CA ASN A 221 2.93 -3.92 -10.97
C ASN A 221 1.77 -4.88 -10.67
N THR A 222 1.43 -5.07 -9.40
CA THR A 222 0.27 -5.88 -8.99
C THR A 222 -1.04 -5.24 -9.42
N HIS A 223 -1.18 -3.92 -9.26
CA HIS A 223 -2.36 -3.22 -9.76
C HIS A 223 -2.47 -3.21 -11.29
N LEU A 224 -1.35 -3.24 -12.02
CA LEU A 224 -1.41 -3.43 -13.46
C LEU A 224 -1.95 -4.82 -13.83
N LYS A 225 -1.53 -5.87 -13.12
CA LYS A 225 -2.07 -7.23 -13.30
C LYS A 225 -3.58 -7.24 -13.08
N ASN A 226 -4.06 -6.62 -12.00
CA ASN A 226 -5.49 -6.54 -11.69
C ASN A 226 -6.27 -5.74 -12.74
N LEU A 227 -5.70 -4.63 -13.23
CA LEU A 227 -6.27 -3.86 -14.34
C LEU A 227 -6.41 -4.72 -15.61
N LEU A 228 -5.40 -5.51 -15.95
CA LEU A 228 -5.44 -6.41 -17.12
C LEU A 228 -6.49 -7.52 -16.96
N VAL A 229 -6.63 -8.10 -15.78
CA VAL A 229 -7.69 -9.09 -15.49
C VAL A 229 -9.07 -8.47 -15.62
N ARG A 230 -9.25 -7.24 -15.11
CA ARG A 230 -10.50 -6.49 -15.29
C ARG A 230 -10.79 -6.26 -16.77
N ILE A 231 -9.84 -5.75 -17.55
CA ILE A 231 -10.02 -5.52 -18.99
C ILE A 231 -10.30 -6.84 -19.73
N ALA A 232 -9.65 -7.94 -19.36
CA ALA A 232 -9.88 -9.24 -19.98
C ALA A 232 -11.31 -9.76 -19.74
N SER A 233 -11.85 -9.54 -18.54
CA SER A 233 -13.20 -9.98 -18.16
C SER A 233 -14.31 -9.06 -18.65
N THR A 234 -14.15 -7.73 -18.53
CA THR A 234 -15.18 -6.76 -18.92
C THR A 234 -15.10 -6.32 -20.38
N ARG A 235 -13.92 -6.47 -21.01
CA ARG A 235 -13.60 -5.91 -22.34
C ARG A 235 -13.77 -4.39 -22.42
N GLU A 236 -13.61 -3.72 -21.30
CA GLU A 236 -13.73 -2.28 -21.14
C GLU A 236 -12.63 -1.72 -20.24
N LEU A 237 -12.22 -0.47 -20.50
CA LEU A 237 -11.36 0.27 -19.58
C LEU A 237 -12.18 0.75 -18.38
N PRO A 238 -11.58 0.84 -17.17
CA PRO A 238 -12.23 1.51 -16.07
C PRO A 238 -12.53 2.97 -16.41
N PRO A 239 -13.54 3.59 -15.76
CA PRO A 239 -13.79 5.02 -15.90
C PRO A 239 -12.53 5.83 -15.64
N VAL A 240 -12.28 6.81 -16.50
CA VAL A 240 -11.14 7.71 -16.38
C VAL A 240 -11.42 8.71 -15.26
N GLU A 241 -10.39 9.03 -14.49
CA GLU A 241 -10.44 10.12 -13.52
C GLU A 241 -10.66 11.46 -14.23
N SER A 242 -11.85 12.06 -14.09
CA SER A 242 -12.30 13.22 -14.88
C SER A 242 -12.15 14.58 -14.17
N ALA A 243 -11.33 14.67 -13.12
CA ALA A 243 -11.17 15.90 -12.34
C ALA A 243 -10.19 16.89 -12.98
N PRO A 244 -10.52 18.19 -13.11
CA PRO A 244 -9.55 19.22 -13.50
C PRO A 244 -8.35 19.21 -12.56
N ASN A 245 -7.15 19.08 -13.11
CA ASN A 245 -5.92 19.00 -12.33
C ASN A 245 -4.82 19.88 -12.94
N PRO A 246 -4.95 21.22 -12.85
CA PRO A 246 -3.87 22.12 -13.27
C PRO A 246 -2.63 21.86 -12.42
N TYR A 247 -1.52 21.51 -13.07
CA TYR A 247 -0.27 21.22 -12.38
C TYR A 247 0.55 22.50 -12.22
N SER A 248 0.67 22.99 -10.98
CA SER A 248 1.48 24.16 -10.62
C SER A 248 2.72 23.82 -9.78
N ASN A 249 2.97 22.53 -9.53
CA ASN A 249 4.08 22.06 -8.72
C ASN A 249 5.39 21.98 -9.53
N THR A 250 6.51 21.82 -8.84
CA THR A 250 7.83 21.70 -9.47
C THR A 250 7.93 20.43 -10.31
N LEU A 251 8.58 20.52 -11.48
CA LEU A 251 8.97 19.35 -12.25
C LEU A 251 10.30 18.79 -11.73
N PHE A 252 10.26 17.58 -11.17
CA PHE A 252 11.41 16.96 -10.56
C PHE A 252 12.36 16.31 -11.58
N ARG A 253 13.67 16.50 -11.38
CA ARG A 253 14.74 15.96 -12.24
C ARG A 253 15.70 15.09 -11.42
N ALA A 254 16.66 14.45 -12.07
CA ALA A 254 17.75 13.76 -11.36
C ALA A 254 18.44 14.73 -10.37
N PRO A 255 18.77 14.27 -9.15
CA PRO A 255 19.35 15.14 -8.14
C PRO A 255 20.71 15.68 -8.59
N ASN A 256 20.97 16.95 -8.26
CA ASN A 256 22.29 17.53 -8.44
C ASN A 256 23.28 17.02 -7.38
N ALA A 257 24.55 17.41 -7.50
CA ALA A 257 25.61 16.98 -6.60
C ALA A 257 25.31 17.34 -5.13
N ILE A 258 24.81 18.55 -4.86
CA ILE A 258 24.48 19.00 -3.50
C ILE A 258 23.34 18.18 -2.92
N GLN A 259 22.26 18.00 -3.68
CA GLN A 259 21.11 17.20 -3.28
C GLN A 259 21.51 15.74 -3.03
N SER A 260 22.42 15.19 -3.82
CA SER A 260 22.96 13.83 -3.61
C SER A 260 23.73 13.73 -2.29
N VAL A 261 24.61 14.70 -1.98
CA VAL A 261 25.35 14.72 -0.70
C VAL A 261 24.38 14.88 0.48
N VAL A 262 23.47 15.85 0.41
CA VAL A 262 22.46 16.09 1.46
C VAL A 262 21.62 14.83 1.69
N TYR A 263 21.18 14.18 0.62
CA TYR A 263 20.46 12.92 0.69
C TYR A 263 21.27 11.84 1.44
N GLY A 264 22.54 11.66 1.05
CA GLY A 264 23.43 10.70 1.70
C GLY A 264 23.57 10.95 3.21
N LEU A 265 23.71 12.22 3.61
CA LEU A 265 23.75 12.61 5.03
C LEU A 265 22.44 12.33 5.76
N LYS A 266 21.28 12.57 5.12
CA LYS A 266 19.96 12.23 5.69
C LYS A 266 19.82 10.72 5.92
N VAL A 267 20.17 9.91 4.92
CA VAL A 267 20.12 8.44 5.06
C VAL A 267 21.07 7.96 6.15
N LEU A 268 22.30 8.47 6.19
CA LEU A 268 23.26 8.16 7.24
C LEU A 268 22.71 8.52 8.62
N SER A 269 22.12 9.71 8.79
CA SER A 269 21.50 10.14 10.05
C SER A 269 20.39 9.19 10.49
N ARG A 270 19.47 8.82 9.58
CA ARG A 270 18.36 7.88 9.87
C ARG A 270 18.88 6.50 10.30
N ILE A 271 19.88 5.97 9.61
CA ILE A 271 20.50 4.68 9.96
C ILE A 271 21.19 4.79 11.33
N SER A 272 21.95 5.86 11.57
CA SER A 272 22.62 6.12 12.85
C SER A 272 21.63 6.21 14.01
N ILE A 273 20.49 6.88 13.84
CA ILE A 273 19.43 6.94 14.86
C ILE A 273 18.90 5.54 15.19
N LYS A 274 18.63 4.71 14.17
CA LYS A 274 18.16 3.32 14.37
C LYS A 274 19.21 2.46 15.08
N VAL A 275 20.49 2.64 14.75
CA VAL A 275 21.60 1.92 15.41
C VAL A 275 21.77 2.37 16.86
N ILE A 276 21.78 3.68 17.12
CA ILE A 276 21.90 4.26 18.47
C ILE A 276 20.71 3.82 19.33
N ALA A 277 19.47 3.87 18.80
CA ALA A 277 18.30 3.40 19.53
C ALA A 277 18.42 1.93 19.93
N ARG A 278 19.00 1.09 19.06
CA ARG A 278 19.27 -0.32 19.37
C ARG A 278 20.33 -0.48 20.47
N ILE A 279 21.42 0.29 20.41
CA ILE A 279 22.49 0.28 21.43
C ILE A 279 21.97 0.74 22.79
N LEU A 280 21.17 1.80 22.81
CA LEU A 280 20.54 2.35 24.02
C LEU A 280 19.32 1.54 24.47
N MET A 281 19.00 0.42 23.82
CA MET A 281 17.82 -0.40 24.09
C MET A 281 16.49 0.38 24.11
N LEU A 282 16.42 1.49 23.35
CA LEU A 282 15.20 2.25 23.14
C LEU A 282 14.31 1.49 22.17
N ARG A 283 13.12 1.11 22.64
CA ARG A 283 12.12 0.43 21.81
C ARG A 283 10.85 1.26 21.71
N LYS A 284 10.21 1.15 20.54
CA LYS A 284 8.82 1.58 20.37
C LYS A 284 7.96 0.70 21.27
N ARG A 285 7.08 1.33 22.04
CA ARG A 285 6.13 0.66 22.92
C ARG A 285 4.74 1.22 22.66
N TRP A 286 3.78 0.32 22.61
CA TRP A 286 2.36 0.66 22.60
C TRP A 286 1.82 0.68 24.03
N GLY A 287 0.84 1.54 24.26
CA GLY A 287 0.02 1.54 25.45
C GLY A 287 -1.39 1.92 25.09
N ILE A 288 -2.32 1.74 26.03
CA ILE A 288 -3.71 2.14 25.88
C ILE A 288 -4.03 3.27 26.86
N SER A 289 -4.91 4.15 26.43
CA SER A 289 -5.36 5.34 27.14
C SER A 289 -6.88 5.33 27.19
N LEU A 290 -7.46 5.57 28.37
CA LEU A 290 -8.91 5.52 28.61
C LEU A 290 -9.47 6.91 28.91
N VAL A 291 -10.65 7.18 28.37
CA VAL A 291 -11.47 8.35 28.66
C VAL A 291 -12.89 7.88 29.00
N SER A 292 -13.43 8.27 30.15
CA SER A 292 -14.83 8.01 30.53
C SER A 292 -15.78 8.98 29.82
N CYS A 293 -15.80 8.95 28.49
CA CYS A 293 -16.70 9.72 27.65
C CYS A 293 -16.95 8.99 26.32
N LYS A 294 -18.05 9.34 25.64
CA LYS A 294 -18.29 8.97 24.25
C LYS A 294 -17.18 9.54 23.35
N TRP A 295 -16.86 8.84 22.28
CA TRP A 295 -15.73 9.17 21.39
C TRP A 295 -15.79 10.59 20.80
N ASP A 296 -16.96 11.04 20.35
CA ASP A 296 -17.21 12.34 19.70
C ASP A 296 -17.10 13.54 20.66
N ARG A 297 -17.18 13.29 21.97
CA ARG A 297 -17.03 14.28 23.04
C ARG A 297 -15.77 14.06 23.87
N SER A 298 -14.91 13.13 23.44
CA SER A 298 -13.73 12.76 24.21
C SER A 298 -12.65 13.82 24.13
N VAL A 299 -12.17 14.23 25.30
CA VAL A 299 -11.05 15.17 25.45
C VAL A 299 -9.80 14.36 25.76
N LEU A 300 -9.06 13.96 24.72
CA LEU A 300 -7.99 12.95 24.82
C LEU A 300 -6.83 13.33 25.75
N TRP A 301 -6.56 14.63 25.99
CA TRP A 301 -5.52 15.03 26.94
C TRP A 301 -5.90 14.71 28.40
N ARG A 302 -7.19 14.47 28.68
CA ARG A 302 -7.70 13.96 29.96
C ARG A 302 -7.66 12.43 30.06
N SER A 303 -7.12 11.74 29.04
CA SER A 303 -7.02 10.29 29.05
C SER A 303 -6.04 9.80 30.11
N THR A 304 -6.39 8.69 30.75
CA THR A 304 -5.53 7.99 31.71
C THR A 304 -4.86 6.82 31.03
N GLU A 305 -3.52 6.78 31.07
CA GLU A 305 -2.77 5.63 30.58
C GLU A 305 -2.94 4.43 31.48
N VAL A 306 -3.17 3.28 30.87
CA VAL A 306 -3.21 1.99 31.54
C VAL A 306 -1.83 1.34 31.43
N LYS A 307 -1.33 0.81 32.55
CA LYS A 307 -0.03 0.13 32.60
C LYS A 307 -0.20 -1.38 32.42
N PRO A 308 0.33 -1.97 31.33
CA PRO A 308 0.38 -3.42 31.20
C PRO A 308 1.42 -4.01 32.17
N PRO A 309 1.37 -5.33 32.45
CA PRO A 309 2.41 -6.03 33.19
C PRO A 309 3.81 -5.85 32.57
N ARG A 310 4.85 -6.04 33.39
CA ARG A 310 6.25 -6.01 32.92
C ARG A 310 6.47 -7.06 31.83
N GLY A 311 7.25 -6.70 30.82
CA GLY A 311 7.53 -7.61 29.70
C GLY A 311 6.41 -7.73 28.66
N ARG A 312 5.34 -6.93 28.79
CA ARG A 312 4.19 -6.90 27.87
C ARG A 312 3.84 -5.48 27.40
N PHE A 313 3.17 -5.38 26.26
CA PHE A 313 2.43 -4.18 25.88
C PHE A 313 1.02 -4.53 25.41
N TRP A 314 0.11 -3.57 25.57
CA TRP A 314 -1.27 -3.67 25.08
C TRP A 314 -1.48 -2.68 23.93
N ALA A 315 -2.16 -3.13 22.88
CA ALA A 315 -2.56 -2.35 21.70
C ALA A 315 -3.94 -2.81 21.20
N ASP A 316 -4.48 -2.15 20.16
CA ASP A 316 -5.77 -2.47 19.55
C ASP A 316 -6.91 -2.72 20.56
N PRO A 317 -7.24 -1.75 21.45
CA PRO A 317 -8.29 -1.97 22.44
C PRO A 317 -9.69 -1.98 21.80
N PHE A 318 -10.43 -3.07 21.99
CA PHE A 318 -11.84 -3.21 21.64
C PHE A 318 -12.72 -3.23 22.88
N LEU A 319 -13.55 -2.20 23.03
CA LEU A 319 -14.47 -2.07 24.16
C LEU A 319 -15.79 -2.81 23.90
N HIS A 320 -16.32 -3.43 24.94
CA HIS A 320 -17.63 -4.08 24.93
C HIS A 320 -18.33 -3.93 26.28
N SER A 321 -19.58 -3.47 26.27
CA SER A 321 -20.41 -3.44 27.48
C SER A 321 -21.12 -4.77 27.66
N TYR A 322 -21.01 -5.37 28.85
CA TYR A 322 -21.71 -6.60 29.21
C TYR A 322 -22.20 -6.49 30.66
N ASP A 323 -23.50 -6.75 30.88
CA ASP A 323 -24.12 -6.73 32.21
C ASP A 323 -23.82 -5.43 33.01
N GLY A 324 -24.01 -4.29 32.36
CA GLY A 324 -23.78 -2.96 32.95
C GLY A 324 -22.31 -2.57 33.18
N ARG A 325 -21.35 -3.45 32.87
CA ARG A 325 -19.91 -3.24 33.03
C ARG A 325 -19.21 -3.08 31.69
N THR A 326 -18.04 -2.46 31.69
CA THR A 326 -17.22 -2.25 30.49
C THR A 326 -16.03 -3.21 30.50
N PHE A 327 -15.86 -3.94 29.42
CA PHE A 327 -14.73 -4.83 29.17
C PHE A 327 -13.91 -4.32 27.98
N CYS A 328 -12.63 -4.66 27.95
CA CYS A 328 -11.73 -4.33 26.85
C CYS A 328 -10.93 -5.57 26.45
N PHE A 329 -10.94 -5.91 25.17
CA PHE A 329 -10.10 -6.94 24.59
C PHE A 329 -8.93 -6.27 23.88
N VAL A 330 -7.71 -6.73 24.13
CA VAL A 330 -6.48 -6.08 23.62
C VAL A 330 -5.58 -7.08 22.92
N GLU A 331 -4.82 -6.60 21.93
CA GLU A 331 -3.58 -7.26 21.52
C GLU A 331 -2.59 -7.21 22.70
N ASP A 332 -2.17 -8.38 23.17
CA ASP A 332 -1.26 -8.50 24.29
C ASP A 332 0.06 -9.17 23.88
N PHE A 333 1.01 -8.31 23.53
CA PHE A 333 2.31 -8.72 23.04
C PHE A 333 3.26 -9.04 24.18
N VAL A 334 3.82 -10.25 24.15
CA VAL A 334 4.81 -10.71 25.13
C VAL A 334 6.21 -10.61 24.53
N TYR A 335 7.07 -9.75 25.09
CA TYR A 335 8.42 -9.53 24.54
C TYR A 335 9.29 -10.78 24.54
N LYS A 336 9.14 -11.65 25.55
CA LYS A 336 9.93 -12.88 25.69
C LYS A 336 9.72 -13.84 24.51
N THR A 337 8.49 -13.93 24.00
CA THR A 337 8.13 -14.83 22.90
C THR A 337 8.00 -14.10 21.56
N SER A 338 8.06 -12.77 21.56
CA SER A 338 7.82 -11.90 20.41
C SER A 338 6.52 -12.24 19.67
N ARG A 339 5.45 -12.45 20.45
CA ARG A 339 4.14 -12.90 19.94
C ARG A 339 3.02 -12.29 20.79
N ALA A 340 1.94 -11.88 20.14
CA ALA A 340 0.72 -11.46 20.82
C ALA A 340 -0.36 -12.54 20.86
N HIS A 341 -1.22 -12.40 21.86
CA HIS A 341 -2.46 -13.13 22.05
C HIS A 341 -3.56 -12.15 22.51
N ILE A 342 -4.80 -12.59 22.63
CA ILE A 342 -5.90 -11.70 23.06
C ILE A 342 -6.11 -11.84 24.57
N THR A 343 -6.09 -10.72 25.27
CA THR A 343 -6.32 -10.63 26.72
C THR A 343 -7.56 -9.80 27.00
N ALA A 344 -8.38 -10.26 27.95
CA ALA A 344 -9.57 -9.55 28.41
C ALA A 344 -9.25 -8.73 29.67
N LEU A 345 -9.74 -7.49 29.68
CA LEU A 345 -9.63 -6.55 30.78
C LEU A 345 -11.04 -6.12 31.21
N GLU A 346 -11.24 -5.90 32.51
CA GLU A 346 -12.39 -5.15 33.02
C GLU A 346 -11.98 -3.69 33.23
N ILE A 347 -12.81 -2.76 32.75
CA ILE A 347 -12.58 -1.33 32.88
C ILE A 347 -13.43 -0.79 34.02
N ALA A 348 -12.76 -0.39 35.11
CA ALA A 348 -13.38 0.21 36.29
C ALA A 348 -12.98 1.70 36.37
N GLY A 349 -13.85 2.57 35.85
CA GLY A 349 -13.56 3.99 35.69
C GLY A 349 -12.46 4.22 34.64
N THR A 350 -11.28 4.67 35.09
CA THR A 350 -10.10 4.85 34.22
C THR A 350 -8.99 3.82 34.47
N LYS A 351 -9.28 2.77 35.24
CA LYS A 351 -8.37 1.66 35.51
C LYS A 351 -8.77 0.45 34.66
N ALA A 352 -7.78 -0.34 34.25
CA ALA A 352 -8.01 -1.66 33.66
C ALA A 352 -7.52 -2.75 34.62
N ILE A 353 -8.34 -3.77 34.81
CA ILE A 353 -8.05 -4.96 35.62
C ILE A 353 -7.92 -6.13 34.64
N GLU A 354 -6.76 -6.78 34.63
CA GLU A 354 -6.55 -7.96 33.78
C GLU A 354 -7.33 -9.16 34.31
N LEU A 355 -8.21 -9.72 33.49
CA LEU A 355 -9.00 -10.90 33.84
C LEU A 355 -8.32 -12.19 33.40
N GLY A 356 -7.62 -12.15 32.26
CA GLY A 356 -6.85 -13.26 31.73
C GLY A 356 -6.85 -13.33 30.20
N THR A 357 -6.20 -14.37 29.69
CA THR A 357 -6.15 -14.67 28.25
C THR A 357 -7.52 -15.13 27.74
N ALA A 358 -8.05 -14.45 26.72
CA ALA A 358 -9.31 -14.79 26.06
C ALA A 358 -9.11 -15.73 24.87
N VAL A 359 -8.13 -15.45 24.00
CA VAL A 359 -7.81 -16.29 22.84
C VAL A 359 -6.30 -16.40 22.70
N LYS A 360 -5.79 -17.62 22.55
CA LYS A 360 -4.36 -17.89 22.34
C LYS A 360 -4.18 -19.03 21.36
N GLU A 361 -3.37 -18.75 20.34
CA GLU A 361 -3.08 -19.65 19.23
C GLU A 361 -1.54 -19.82 19.08
N PRO A 362 -1.05 -20.80 18.30
CA PRO A 362 0.38 -20.99 18.07
C PRO A 362 1.02 -19.92 17.16
N PHE A 363 0.27 -18.91 16.73
CA PHE A 363 0.67 -17.78 15.90
C PHE A 363 0.26 -16.44 16.53
N HIS A 364 0.73 -15.32 15.99
CA HIS A 364 0.42 -13.96 16.47
C HIS A 364 -1.05 -13.61 16.26
N MET A 365 -1.68 -13.01 17.28
CA MET A 365 -3.08 -12.56 17.26
C MET A 365 -3.19 -11.12 17.75
N SER A 366 -3.84 -10.26 16.97
CA SER A 366 -4.08 -8.83 17.30
C SER A 366 -5.49 -8.41 16.88
N PHE A 367 -5.81 -7.11 16.99
CA PHE A 367 -7.05 -6.51 16.50
C PHE A 367 -8.34 -7.32 16.83
N PRO A 368 -8.69 -7.54 18.12
CA PRO A 368 -9.80 -8.42 18.53
C PRO A 368 -11.19 -7.85 18.24
N PHE A 369 -11.56 -7.73 16.96
CA PHE A 369 -12.83 -7.15 16.53
C PHE A 369 -14.03 -7.97 17.03
N LEU A 370 -14.98 -7.33 17.70
CA LEU A 370 -16.17 -7.96 18.28
C LEU A 370 -17.44 -7.62 17.51
N PHE A 371 -18.34 -8.59 17.36
CA PHE A 371 -19.66 -8.36 16.77
C PHE A 371 -20.71 -9.32 17.34
N GLN A 372 -21.97 -8.89 17.33
CA GLN A 372 -23.11 -9.73 17.72
C GLN A 372 -23.79 -10.33 16.49
N TYR A 373 -24.18 -11.60 16.59
CA TYR A 373 -24.97 -12.27 15.56
C TYR A 373 -25.87 -13.32 16.20
N GLN A 374 -27.17 -13.28 15.88
CA GLN A 374 -28.17 -14.22 16.39
C GLN A 374 -28.12 -14.42 17.92
N GLY A 375 -27.98 -13.33 18.68
CA GLY A 375 -27.96 -13.34 20.14
C GLY A 375 -26.66 -13.87 20.78
N ALA A 376 -25.63 -14.18 20.00
CA ALA A 376 -24.32 -14.57 20.50
C ALA A 376 -23.24 -13.53 20.15
N LEU A 377 -22.22 -13.45 21.00
CA LEU A 377 -21.03 -12.62 20.78
C LEU A 377 -19.95 -13.40 20.06
N TYR A 378 -19.33 -12.77 19.06
CA TYR A 378 -18.24 -13.32 18.26
C TYR A 378 -17.04 -12.37 18.23
N MET A 379 -15.87 -12.95 17.96
CA MET A 379 -14.61 -12.22 17.79
C MET A 379 -13.94 -12.64 16.48
N CYS A 380 -13.46 -11.67 15.71
CA CYS A 380 -12.70 -11.84 14.47
C CYS A 380 -11.33 -11.14 14.62
N PRO A 381 -10.36 -11.76 15.32
CA PRO A 381 -9.02 -11.19 15.48
C PRO A 381 -8.23 -11.16 14.17
N GLU A 382 -7.24 -10.27 14.05
CA GLU A 382 -6.20 -10.41 13.02
C GLU A 382 -5.38 -11.68 13.32
N ALA A 383 -5.42 -12.62 12.39
CA ALA A 383 -4.72 -13.91 12.45
C ALA A 383 -3.84 -14.12 11.19
N ARG A 384 -3.25 -13.05 10.67
CA ARG A 384 -2.55 -13.00 9.36
C ARG A 384 -1.57 -14.15 9.13
N GLU A 385 -0.81 -14.53 10.16
CA GLU A 385 0.20 -15.59 10.10
C GLU A 385 -0.41 -16.98 9.83
N SER A 386 -1.68 -17.19 10.15
CA SER A 386 -2.39 -18.44 9.87
C SER A 386 -2.82 -18.59 8.40
N GLY A 387 -2.80 -17.51 7.61
CA GLY A 387 -3.36 -17.50 6.26
C GLY A 387 -4.89 -17.61 6.21
N GLN A 388 -5.56 -17.27 7.31
CA GLN A 388 -7.01 -17.43 7.48
C GLN A 388 -7.67 -16.20 8.12
N ILE A 389 -8.94 -15.98 7.79
CA ILE A 389 -9.85 -15.12 8.58
C ILE A 389 -10.70 -16.03 9.46
N ARG A 390 -10.50 -15.94 10.78
CA ARG A 390 -11.04 -16.87 11.77
C ARG A 390 -12.07 -16.17 12.65
N ILE A 391 -13.19 -16.84 12.90
CA ILE A 391 -14.25 -16.34 13.79
C ILE A 391 -14.36 -17.25 15.01
N TYR A 392 -14.30 -16.65 16.19
CA TYR A 392 -14.47 -17.30 17.47
C TYR A 392 -15.81 -16.92 18.08
N ARG A 393 -16.53 -17.88 18.66
CA ARG A 393 -17.76 -17.65 19.42
C ARG A 393 -17.44 -17.58 20.90
N CYS A 394 -18.03 -16.63 21.61
CA CYS A 394 -17.95 -16.58 23.07
C CYS A 394 -18.82 -17.71 23.66
N ALA A 395 -18.17 -18.65 24.35
CA ALA A 395 -18.85 -19.75 25.05
C ALA A 395 -19.16 -19.38 26.51
N ASP A 396 -18.28 -18.61 27.15
CA ASP A 396 -18.42 -18.13 28.53
C ASP A 396 -17.68 -16.79 28.66
N PHE A 397 -18.44 -15.71 28.81
CA PHE A 397 -17.89 -14.36 28.77
C PHE A 397 -17.14 -14.02 30.08
N PRO A 398 -15.94 -13.40 30.03
CA PRO A 398 -15.21 -12.92 28.85
C PRO A 398 -14.08 -13.84 28.37
N LEU A 399 -13.85 -15.00 29.01
CA LEU A 399 -12.59 -15.75 28.88
C LEU A 399 -12.65 -17.01 28.02
N LYS A 400 -13.82 -17.61 27.77
CA LYS A 400 -13.91 -18.82 26.94
C LYS A 400 -14.44 -18.51 25.56
N TRP A 401 -13.59 -18.77 24.57
CA TRP A 401 -13.86 -18.56 23.15
C TRP A 401 -13.50 -19.82 22.37
N GLU A 402 -14.39 -20.22 21.47
CA GLU A 402 -14.23 -21.42 20.65
C GLU A 402 -14.16 -21.02 19.19
N LEU A 403 -13.21 -21.57 18.43
CA LEU A 403 -13.18 -21.39 16.98
C LEU A 403 -14.49 -21.91 16.40
N ARG A 404 -15.29 -21.01 15.84
CA ARG A 404 -16.58 -21.35 15.22
C ARG A 404 -16.41 -21.75 13.77
N THR A 405 -15.65 -20.96 13.01
CA THR A 405 -15.48 -21.15 11.57
C THR A 405 -14.26 -20.39 11.04
N VAL A 406 -13.75 -20.83 9.90
CA VAL A 406 -12.81 -20.08 9.06
C VAL A 406 -13.61 -19.56 7.87
N ILE A 407 -13.76 -18.23 7.77
CA ILE A 407 -14.60 -17.63 6.72
C ILE A 407 -13.86 -17.36 5.41
N MET A 408 -12.52 -17.38 5.44
CA MET A 408 -11.68 -17.27 4.26
C MET A 408 -10.34 -17.94 4.53
N GLU A 409 -9.88 -18.75 3.58
CA GLU A 409 -8.59 -19.46 3.59
C GLU A 409 -7.64 -18.85 2.54
N ASP A 410 -6.36 -19.23 2.60
CA ASP A 410 -5.29 -18.77 1.70
C ASP A 410 -5.18 -17.23 1.59
N VAL A 411 -5.50 -16.53 2.67
CA VAL A 411 -5.51 -15.07 2.73
C VAL A 411 -4.70 -14.55 3.91
N ARG A 412 -3.75 -13.65 3.63
CA ARG A 412 -3.00 -12.92 4.66
C ARG A 412 -3.70 -11.60 4.96
N ALA A 413 -4.81 -11.69 5.67
CA ALA A 413 -5.65 -10.55 6.00
C ALA A 413 -5.22 -9.86 7.30
N ALA A 414 -5.36 -8.53 7.33
CA ALA A 414 -5.09 -7.69 8.48
C ALA A 414 -6.33 -6.84 8.85
N ASP A 415 -6.47 -6.50 10.13
CA ASP A 415 -7.50 -5.61 10.69
C ASP A 415 -8.92 -5.81 10.10
N THR A 416 -9.44 -7.05 10.17
CA THR A 416 -10.73 -7.41 9.59
C THR A 416 -11.89 -6.92 10.47
N MET A 417 -12.89 -6.29 9.87
CA MET A 417 -14.09 -5.78 10.53
C MET A 417 -15.34 -6.26 9.80
N LEU A 418 -16.33 -6.73 10.57
CA LEU A 418 -17.59 -7.29 10.09
C LEU A 418 -18.76 -6.48 10.61
N PHE A 419 -19.69 -6.09 9.75
CA PHE A 419 -20.89 -5.38 10.18
C PHE A 419 -22.08 -5.67 9.27
N GLU A 420 -23.28 -5.58 9.82
CA GLU A 420 -24.52 -5.72 9.09
C GLU A 420 -25.00 -4.34 8.63
N ARG A 421 -25.46 -4.27 7.38
CA ARG A 421 -26.14 -3.09 6.83
C ARG A 421 -27.04 -3.50 5.68
N GLY A 422 -28.33 -3.19 5.79
CA GLY A 422 -29.30 -3.38 4.71
C GLY A 422 -29.66 -4.85 4.45
N GLY A 423 -29.70 -5.67 5.49
CA GLY A 423 -29.97 -7.10 5.40
C GLY A 423 -28.77 -7.94 4.96
N LYS A 424 -27.58 -7.34 4.84
CA LYS A 424 -26.37 -8.00 4.33
C LYS A 424 -25.18 -7.77 5.26
N TRP A 425 -24.28 -8.75 5.28
CA TRP A 425 -23.02 -8.64 6.00
C TRP A 425 -21.92 -8.13 5.08
N TRP A 426 -21.16 -7.19 5.62
CA TRP A 426 -20.03 -6.55 4.96
C TRP A 426 -18.75 -6.84 5.73
N MET A 427 -17.68 -7.11 4.99
CA MET A 427 -16.34 -7.32 5.54
C MET A 427 -15.37 -6.32 4.95
N LEU A 428 -14.78 -5.50 5.80
CA LEU A 428 -13.66 -4.63 5.48
C LEU A 428 -12.37 -5.27 5.99
N THR A 429 -11.37 -5.42 5.13
CA THR A 429 -10.10 -6.05 5.50
C THR A 429 -8.93 -5.49 4.70
N ASN A 430 -7.72 -5.53 5.27
CA ASN A 430 -6.51 -5.07 4.61
C ASN A 430 -5.71 -6.24 4.02
N LEU A 431 -5.53 -6.23 2.71
CA LEU A 431 -4.80 -7.27 1.97
C LEU A 431 -3.56 -6.69 1.30
N ASP A 432 -2.62 -7.58 0.94
CA ASP A 432 -1.48 -7.26 0.08
C ASP A 432 -1.27 -8.40 -0.92
N GLU A 433 -1.78 -8.22 -2.14
CA GLU A 433 -1.63 -9.20 -3.21
C GLU A 433 -0.23 -9.22 -3.83
N SER A 434 0.59 -8.21 -3.54
CA SER A 434 1.93 -8.11 -4.13
C SER A 434 2.95 -9.00 -3.44
N GLY A 435 2.67 -9.47 -2.21
CA GLY A 435 3.64 -10.15 -1.36
C GLY A 435 4.80 -9.23 -0.93
N ALA A 436 4.57 -7.93 -0.80
CA ALA A 436 5.52 -6.97 -0.24
C ALA A 436 5.38 -6.82 1.29
N GLU A 437 4.45 -7.56 1.90
CA GLU A 437 4.08 -7.51 3.31
C GLU A 437 3.61 -6.11 3.75
N ASP A 438 2.90 -5.41 2.85
CA ASP A 438 2.36 -4.07 3.11
C ASP A 438 0.84 -4.07 3.14
N HIS A 439 0.32 -4.31 4.34
CA HIS A 439 -1.11 -4.27 4.69
C HIS A 439 -1.54 -2.87 5.18
N CYS A 440 -0.85 -1.79 4.80
CA CYS A 440 -1.15 -0.44 5.28
C CYS A 440 -1.98 0.42 4.30
N SER A 441 -1.98 0.06 3.02
CA SER A 441 -2.49 0.93 1.95
C SER A 441 -3.80 0.46 1.32
N GLU A 442 -4.04 -0.84 1.26
CA GLU A 442 -5.14 -1.39 0.47
C GLU A 442 -6.27 -1.87 1.37
N LEU A 443 -7.47 -1.34 1.13
CA LEU A 443 -8.70 -1.74 1.79
C LEU A 443 -9.57 -2.51 0.79
N TYR A 444 -9.98 -3.71 1.17
CA TYR A 444 -10.89 -4.55 0.41
C TYR A 444 -12.23 -4.66 1.12
N LEU A 445 -13.29 -4.72 0.32
CA LEU A 445 -14.66 -4.89 0.77
C LEU A 445 -15.24 -6.18 0.18
N PHE A 446 -15.92 -6.96 1.01
CA PHE A 446 -16.66 -8.15 0.60
C PHE A 446 -18.06 -8.13 1.18
N SER A 447 -18.97 -8.89 0.58
CA SER A 447 -20.33 -9.08 1.10
C SER A 447 -20.73 -10.55 1.18
N SER A 448 -21.59 -10.87 2.15
CA SER A 448 -22.19 -12.19 2.32
C SER A 448 -23.55 -12.07 3.00
N ASP A 449 -24.37 -13.12 2.95
CA ASP A 449 -25.67 -13.17 3.63
C ASP A 449 -25.52 -13.50 5.13
N SER A 450 -24.36 -14.02 5.53
CA SER A 450 -24.05 -14.39 6.91
C SER A 450 -22.60 -14.06 7.25
N PRO A 451 -22.31 -13.57 8.46
CA PRO A 451 -20.94 -13.33 8.87
C PRO A 451 -20.16 -14.62 9.11
N LEU A 452 -20.85 -15.77 9.19
CA LEU A 452 -20.27 -17.08 9.43
C LEU A 452 -20.13 -17.91 8.13
N GLY A 453 -20.60 -17.36 7.00
CA GLY A 453 -20.48 -18.01 5.69
C GLY A 453 -19.04 -17.99 5.19
N THR A 454 -18.69 -18.97 4.35
CA THR A 454 -17.39 -19.04 3.65
C THR A 454 -17.44 -18.38 2.27
N ASN A 455 -18.65 -18.07 1.78
CA ASN A 455 -18.86 -17.43 0.49
C ASN A 455 -18.93 -15.91 0.66
N TRP A 456 -17.78 -15.26 0.50
CA TRP A 456 -17.66 -13.80 0.50
C TRP A 456 -17.45 -13.28 -0.91
N THR A 457 -18.40 -12.49 -1.40
CA THR A 457 -18.35 -11.90 -2.74
C THR A 457 -17.49 -10.64 -2.71
N PRO A 458 -16.38 -10.55 -3.46
CA PRO A 458 -15.56 -9.35 -3.53
C PRO A 458 -16.33 -8.20 -4.18
N HIS A 459 -16.18 -7.00 -3.64
CA HIS A 459 -16.79 -5.80 -4.19
C HIS A 459 -16.14 -5.41 -5.53
N PRO A 460 -16.90 -5.00 -6.57
CA PRO A 460 -16.36 -4.68 -7.89
C PRO A 460 -15.41 -3.46 -7.91
N GLN A 461 -15.48 -2.60 -6.90
CA GLN A 461 -14.53 -1.48 -6.72
C GLN A 461 -13.24 -1.89 -5.98
N ASN A 462 -13.02 -3.17 -5.68
CA ASN A 462 -11.82 -3.58 -4.95
C ASN A 462 -10.50 -3.29 -5.70
N PRO A 463 -9.45 -2.87 -4.98
CA PRO A 463 -9.49 -2.37 -3.61
C PRO A 463 -10.28 -1.05 -3.52
N VAL A 464 -11.22 -0.96 -2.59
CA VAL A 464 -12.07 0.24 -2.41
C VAL A 464 -11.27 1.46 -1.95
N ARG A 465 -10.06 1.24 -1.43
CA ARG A 465 -9.06 2.27 -1.17
C ARG A 465 -7.66 1.73 -1.44
N ASN A 466 -6.83 2.52 -2.12
CA ASN A 466 -5.41 2.25 -2.32
C ASN A 466 -4.59 3.48 -1.93
N ASP A 467 -4.47 3.71 -0.63
CA ASP A 467 -3.89 4.94 -0.11
C ASP A 467 -3.30 4.70 1.29
N ALA A 468 -2.00 4.96 1.47
CA ALA A 468 -1.38 4.90 2.80
C ALA A 468 -1.96 5.96 3.77
N TYR A 469 -2.76 6.90 3.29
CA TYR A 469 -3.55 7.85 4.06
C TYR A 469 -4.97 7.30 4.21
N GLY A 470 -5.15 6.44 5.23
CA GLY A 470 -6.47 5.90 5.58
C GLY A 470 -6.83 4.55 4.95
N GLY A 471 -5.89 3.86 4.30
CA GLY A 471 -6.08 2.50 3.77
C GLY A 471 -6.29 1.47 4.87
N ARG A 472 -5.40 1.45 5.88
CA ARG A 472 -5.49 0.49 6.99
C ARG A 472 -6.60 0.82 7.98
N ASN A 473 -7.33 -0.20 8.43
CA ASN A 473 -8.36 -0.05 9.46
C ASN A 473 -7.77 0.25 10.84
N ALA A 474 -8.58 0.85 11.70
CA ALA A 474 -8.20 1.27 13.05
C ALA A 474 -9.35 1.18 14.07
N GLY A 475 -10.41 0.46 13.72
CA GLY A 475 -11.65 0.37 14.50
C GLY A 475 -12.89 0.78 13.70
N LEU A 476 -14.06 0.46 14.25
CA LEU A 476 -15.36 0.74 13.66
C LEU A 476 -16.28 1.27 14.74
N ILE A 477 -16.99 2.37 14.46
CA ILE A 477 -17.95 2.96 15.39
C ILE A 477 -19.31 3.02 14.71
N VAL A 478 -20.30 2.43 15.36
CA VAL A 478 -21.71 2.59 15.02
C VAL A 478 -22.32 3.58 16.00
N ASP A 479 -22.86 4.69 15.49
CA ASP A 479 -23.46 5.75 16.30
C ASP A 479 -24.83 6.11 15.74
N GLY A 480 -25.86 5.49 16.32
CA GLY A 480 -27.20 5.48 15.73
C GLY A 480 -27.19 4.84 14.34
N GLU A 481 -27.67 5.57 13.34
CA GLU A 481 -27.69 5.10 11.95
C GLU A 481 -26.38 5.33 11.19
N LYS A 482 -25.43 6.07 11.78
CA LYS A 482 -24.16 6.39 11.14
C LYS A 482 -23.11 5.34 11.44
N LEU A 483 -22.29 5.07 10.43
CA LEU A 483 -21.15 4.17 10.51
C LEU A 483 -19.87 4.95 10.25
N PHE A 484 -18.95 4.90 11.20
CA PHE A 484 -17.64 5.55 11.10
C PHE A 484 -16.54 4.49 11.07
N ARG A 485 -15.77 4.49 9.98
CA ARG A 485 -14.56 3.69 9.86
C ARG A 485 -13.38 4.51 10.34
N LEU A 486 -12.69 3.99 11.35
CA LEU A 486 -11.43 4.55 11.80
C LEU A 486 -10.35 3.97 10.91
N ALA A 487 -9.42 4.81 10.48
CA ALA A 487 -8.35 4.41 9.61
C ALA A 487 -7.01 5.01 10.03
N GLN A 488 -5.92 4.32 9.71
CA GLN A 488 -4.59 4.76 10.06
C GLN A 488 -4.03 5.74 9.03
N ARG A 489 -3.38 6.79 9.51
CA ARG A 489 -2.51 7.66 8.72
C ARG A 489 -1.06 7.25 8.94
N GLN A 490 -0.41 6.75 7.88
CA GLN A 490 1.01 6.42 7.94
C GLN A 490 1.87 7.69 7.76
N GLY A 491 3.01 7.72 8.45
CA GLY A 491 4.04 8.76 8.30
C GLY A 491 5.26 8.26 7.51
N PHE A 492 6.23 9.14 7.27
CA PHE A 492 7.50 8.75 6.66
C PHE A 492 8.26 7.76 7.55
N ASP A 493 8.44 6.53 7.08
CA ASP A 493 9.04 5.42 7.86
C ASP A 493 8.39 5.24 9.26
N GLN A 494 7.10 5.56 9.37
CA GLN A 494 6.38 5.57 10.64
C GLN A 494 5.01 4.94 10.49
N TYR A 495 4.84 3.77 11.12
CA TYR A 495 3.55 3.10 11.27
C TYR A 495 2.65 3.83 12.27
N GLY A 496 1.37 4.03 11.94
CA GLY A 496 0.36 4.55 12.85
C GLY A 496 0.63 5.96 13.36
N GLN A 497 0.96 6.91 12.48
CA GLN A 497 1.27 8.30 12.90
C GLN A 497 0.04 9.04 13.46
N GLY A 498 -1.16 8.65 13.05
CA GLY A 498 -2.40 9.18 13.59
C GLY A 498 -3.61 8.45 13.03
N LEU A 499 -4.80 8.87 13.44
CA LEU A 499 -6.06 8.32 12.97
C LEU A 499 -6.82 9.29 12.07
N LEU A 500 -7.62 8.72 11.19
CA LEU A 500 -8.59 9.37 10.32
C LEU A 500 -9.95 8.76 10.63
N VAL A 501 -10.99 9.59 10.61
CA VAL A 501 -12.37 9.15 10.82
C VAL A 501 -13.13 9.36 9.52
N TYR A 502 -13.60 8.27 8.92
CA TYR A 502 -14.41 8.29 7.71
C TYR A 502 -15.85 7.95 8.05
N GLU A 503 -16.81 8.78 7.63
CA GLU A 503 -18.23 8.42 7.63
C GLU A 503 -18.54 7.60 6.37
N VAL A 504 -19.06 6.39 6.52
CA VAL A 504 -19.53 5.58 5.38
C VAL A 504 -20.85 6.15 4.91
N LYS A 505 -20.83 6.84 3.76
CA LYS A 505 -22.00 7.50 3.16
C LYS A 505 -22.87 6.54 2.36
N THR A 506 -22.23 5.63 1.63
CA THR A 506 -22.93 4.67 0.77
C THR A 506 -22.21 3.35 0.81
N ILE A 507 -22.97 2.27 0.97
CA ILE A 507 -22.50 0.90 0.83
C ILE A 507 -23.60 0.08 0.16
N SER A 508 -23.24 -0.57 -0.94
CA SER A 508 -24.09 -1.41 -1.78
C SER A 508 -23.21 -2.40 -2.52
N GLU A 509 -23.80 -3.31 -3.30
CA GLU A 509 -23.03 -4.33 -4.03
C GLU A 509 -22.20 -3.75 -5.18
N SER A 510 -22.50 -2.52 -5.61
CA SER A 510 -21.83 -1.86 -6.73
C SER A 510 -21.07 -0.58 -6.35
N LEU A 511 -21.36 0.01 -5.19
CA LEU A 511 -20.86 1.31 -4.78
C LEU A 511 -20.55 1.37 -3.28
N PHE A 512 -19.33 1.77 -2.97
CA PHE A 512 -18.84 2.12 -1.64
C PHE A 512 -18.26 3.55 -1.67
N VAL A 513 -18.76 4.40 -0.78
CA VAL A 513 -18.30 5.79 -0.63
C VAL A 513 -18.18 6.12 0.84
N GLU A 514 -17.01 6.66 1.21
CA GLU A 514 -16.75 7.19 2.53
C GLU A 514 -16.19 8.63 2.44
N GLU A 515 -16.50 9.44 3.45
CA GLU A 515 -16.08 10.84 3.53
C GLU A 515 -15.23 11.06 4.78
N LEU A 516 -14.09 11.73 4.64
CA LEU A 516 -13.24 12.08 5.78
C LEU A 516 -13.91 13.19 6.61
N VAL A 517 -14.28 12.88 7.85
CA VAL A 517 -14.97 13.82 8.75
C VAL A 517 -14.13 14.33 9.92
N SER A 518 -13.06 13.60 10.29
CA SER A 518 -12.18 14.03 11.39
C SER A 518 -10.79 13.40 11.31
N LYS A 519 -9.84 13.95 12.08
CA LYS A 519 -8.47 13.48 12.25
C LYS A 519 -8.10 13.51 13.73
N ILE A 520 -7.36 12.50 14.19
CA ILE A 520 -6.88 12.42 15.57
C ILE A 520 -5.36 12.25 15.54
N ASP A 521 -4.66 13.29 16.00
CA ASP A 521 -3.21 13.29 16.12
C ASP A 521 -2.77 12.88 17.54
N PRO A 522 -1.59 12.25 17.71
CA PRO A 522 -1.05 11.86 19.00
C PRO A 522 -0.52 13.08 19.81
N SER A 523 -1.11 14.27 19.63
CA SER A 523 -0.69 15.51 20.29
C SER A 523 -1.29 15.70 21.70
N PHE A 524 -2.15 14.77 22.13
CA PHE A 524 -2.87 14.86 23.40
C PHE A 524 -2.01 14.54 24.64
N ARG A 525 -0.79 14.02 24.48
CA ARG A 525 0.19 13.88 25.57
C ARG A 525 1.62 14.08 25.03
N ARG A 526 2.46 14.76 25.80
CA ARG A 526 3.86 14.98 25.45
C ARG A 526 4.61 13.63 25.33
N GLY A 527 5.36 13.46 24.24
CA GLY A 527 6.22 12.29 24.02
C GLY A 527 5.58 11.16 23.21
N LEU A 528 4.28 11.25 22.90
CA LEU A 528 3.65 10.33 21.98
C LEU A 528 4.12 10.57 20.54
N ARG A 529 4.21 9.49 19.77
CA ARG A 529 4.66 9.51 18.38
C ARG A 529 3.56 9.08 17.42
N GLY A 530 2.64 8.24 17.87
CA GLY A 530 1.62 7.63 17.02
C GLY A 530 0.40 7.19 17.81
N THR A 531 -0.67 6.90 17.09
CA THR A 531 -1.90 6.25 17.54
C THR A 531 -2.49 5.56 16.31
N HIS A 532 -2.95 4.32 16.46
CA HIS A 532 -3.43 3.50 15.35
C HIS A 532 -4.73 2.77 15.61
N HIS A 533 -5.29 2.83 16.81
CA HIS A 533 -6.59 2.24 17.12
C HIS A 533 -7.45 3.13 18.03
N LEU A 534 -8.76 3.16 17.78
CA LEU A 534 -9.74 3.70 18.72
C LEU A 534 -11.03 2.87 18.73
N SER A 535 -11.52 2.59 19.93
CA SER A 535 -12.81 1.92 20.18
C SER A 535 -13.62 2.67 21.23
N THR A 536 -14.94 2.54 21.18
CA THR A 536 -15.85 3.06 22.20
C THR A 536 -17.01 2.11 22.45
N ASP A 537 -17.52 2.05 23.68
CA ASP A 537 -18.80 1.41 24.01
C ASP A 537 -19.95 2.42 24.17
N GLY A 538 -19.72 3.68 23.76
CA GLY A 538 -20.65 4.81 23.89
C GLY A 538 -20.54 5.56 25.22
N LYS A 539 -19.89 4.99 26.24
CA LYS A 539 -19.67 5.64 27.55
C LYS A 539 -18.19 5.82 27.88
N THR A 540 -17.37 4.91 27.39
CA THR A 540 -15.92 4.88 27.53
C THR A 540 -15.31 4.87 26.13
N THR A 541 -14.17 5.54 25.99
CA THR A 541 -13.35 5.54 24.78
C THR A 541 -11.95 5.06 25.13
N ALA A 542 -11.44 4.10 24.35
CA ALA A 542 -10.09 3.59 24.45
C ALA A 542 -9.35 3.95 23.16
N ILE A 543 -8.13 4.46 23.31
CA ILE A 543 -7.23 4.80 22.21
C ILE A 543 -5.86 4.22 22.55
N ASP A 544 -5.16 3.67 21.57
CA ASP A 544 -3.76 3.31 21.76
C ASP A 544 -2.80 4.44 21.38
N HIS A 545 -1.56 4.32 21.87
CA HIS A 545 -0.53 5.30 21.62
C HIS A 545 0.87 4.68 21.57
N GLU A 546 1.72 5.19 20.69
CA GLU A 546 3.13 4.82 20.56
C GLU A 546 4.02 5.84 21.27
N TYR A 547 5.02 5.37 22.00
CA TYR A 547 6.11 6.18 22.53
C TYR A 547 7.42 5.39 22.57
N TYR A 548 8.53 6.08 22.88
CA TYR A 548 9.80 5.41 23.17
C TYR A 548 9.95 5.17 24.67
N SER A 549 10.40 3.97 25.02
CA SER A 549 10.83 3.65 26.38
C SER A 549 12.14 2.86 26.35
N LEU A 550 12.96 3.02 27.40
CA LEU A 550 14.08 2.11 27.67
C LEU A 550 13.53 0.72 27.95
N PHE A 551 14.09 -0.28 27.30
CA PHE A 551 13.82 -1.68 27.59
C PHE A 551 14.56 -2.04 28.88
N LEU A 552 13.85 -1.98 30.02
CA LEU A 552 14.32 -2.43 31.33
C LEU A 552 13.96 -3.90 31.57
#